data_AF-A0A258HB81-F1
#
_entry.id   AF-A0A258HB81-F1
#
_cell.length_a   1.000
_cell.length_b   1.000
_cell.length_c   1.000
_cell.angle_alpha   90.00
_cell.angle_beta   90.00
_cell.angle_gamma   90.00
#
_symmetry.space_group_name_H-M   'P 1'
#
loop_
_entity.id
_entity.type
_entity.pdbx_description
1 polymer ?
#
loop_
_entity_poly.entity_id
_entity_poly.type
_entity_poly.pdbx_seq_one_letter_code
_entity_poly.pdbx_strand_id
1 'polypeptide(L)'
;MSSTPAPEAAAHETEKTGLRAFFGNAELLIVILLGIVSVATAWVSFQAALYDGQTAKSLSLSQSATAEAESLYLEGNQEYVQDAQTLARLTELQAQIDAGDPVAAEVYDALYFVAVSEHFGAAIERADAINAADTEFYTSPLDDEEYQGVLFGAYAEKADEAVALTQQADELDARGDWLTLTTVLMAISLFLLGVAAVVRSRRVQYSLIVIGSAIFVFAAVIMLTIPITWV
;
A
#
# COMPACT_ATOMS: atom_id res chain seq x y z
N MET A 1 -49.81 77.33 31.07
CA MET A 1 -49.64 76.05 31.78
C MET A 1 -50.06 74.96 30.79
N SER A 2 -49.11 74.43 30.01
CA SER A 2 -48.34 73.19 30.28
C SER A 2 -49.26 71.96 30.24
N SER A 3 -49.07 70.91 29.46
CA SER A 3 -47.86 70.29 28.86
C SER A 3 -48.29 69.03 28.08
N THR A 4 -47.66 68.71 26.95
CA THR A 4 -47.63 67.35 26.33
C THR A 4 -46.80 66.38 27.23
N PRO A 5 -46.89 65.02 27.18
CA PRO A 5 -46.74 64.18 25.97
C PRO A 5 -47.64 62.90 25.90
N ALA A 6 -47.54 62.16 24.78
CA ALA A 6 -48.10 60.82 24.56
C ALA A 6 -47.27 59.69 25.25
N PRO A 7 -47.80 58.46 25.32
CA PRO A 7 -47.20 57.34 24.54
C PRO A 7 -48.27 56.39 23.97
N GLU A 8 -48.19 56.00 22.69
CA GLU A 8 -47.51 54.79 22.17
C GLU A 8 -48.07 53.47 22.71
N ALA A 9 -48.91 52.80 21.90
CA ALA A 9 -49.29 51.40 22.11
C ALA A 9 -49.30 50.66 20.76
N ALA A 10 -48.11 50.15 20.43
CA ALA A 10 -47.84 48.88 19.77
C ALA A 10 -48.58 48.56 18.46
N ALA A 11 -47.94 48.94 17.35
CA ALA A 11 -47.91 48.12 16.15
C ALA A 11 -46.87 47.01 16.35
N HIS A 12 -47.29 45.79 16.69
CA HIS A 12 -46.56 44.52 16.50
C HIS A 12 -47.65 43.44 16.64
N GLU A 13 -47.98 42.63 15.64
CA GLU A 13 -47.14 41.57 15.11
C GLU A 13 -47.61 41.20 13.69
N THR A 14 -46.82 41.54 12.67
CA THR A 14 -46.85 40.84 11.38
C THR A 14 -45.46 40.35 11.08
N GLU A 15 -45.01 39.31 11.77
CA GLU A 15 -43.75 38.66 11.40
C GLU A 15 -43.68 37.19 11.82
N LYS A 16 -44.63 36.38 11.33
CA LYS A 16 -44.49 34.91 11.33
C LYS A 16 -44.78 34.31 9.95
N THR A 17 -44.41 35.04 8.89
CA THR A 17 -44.75 34.63 7.51
C THR A 17 -43.59 34.69 6.52
N GLY A 18 -42.34 34.89 6.98
CA GLY A 18 -41.17 34.95 6.09
C GLY A 18 -40.61 33.57 5.68
N LEU A 19 -40.50 32.65 6.65
CA LEU A 19 -39.86 31.34 6.41
C LEU A 19 -40.75 30.34 5.65
N ARG A 20 -42.08 30.38 5.83
CA ARG A 20 -43.01 29.47 5.15
C ARG A 20 -43.40 29.92 3.73
N ALA A 21 -43.25 31.20 3.42
CA ALA A 21 -43.55 31.74 2.09
C ALA A 21 -42.44 31.50 1.06
N PHE A 22 -41.22 31.18 1.53
CA PHE A 22 -40.04 31.03 0.68
C PHE A 22 -39.73 29.59 0.25
N PHE A 23 -40.35 28.58 0.87
CA PHE A 23 -40.06 27.17 0.57
C PHE A 23 -41.35 26.36 0.35
N GLY A 24 -41.58 25.95 -0.89
CA GLY A 24 -42.44 24.81 -1.18
C GLY A 24 -41.85 23.51 -0.63
N ASN A 25 -42.68 22.49 -0.39
CA ASN A 25 -42.24 21.19 0.15
C ASN A 25 -41.08 20.56 -0.66
N ALA A 26 -41.03 20.79 -1.97
CA ALA A 26 -39.96 20.29 -2.84
C ALA A 26 -38.64 21.06 -2.68
N GLU A 27 -38.69 22.38 -2.49
CA GLU A 27 -37.50 23.22 -2.31
C GLU A 27 -36.81 22.89 -0.99
N LEU A 28 -37.59 22.72 0.08
CA LEU A 28 -37.07 22.28 1.38
C LEU A 28 -36.37 20.91 1.27
N LEU A 29 -37.00 19.96 0.55
CA LEU A 29 -36.43 18.63 0.32
C LEU A 29 -35.11 18.69 -0.46
N ILE A 30 -35.02 19.52 -1.50
CA ILE A 30 -33.78 19.71 -2.27
C ILE A 30 -32.67 20.28 -1.39
N VAL A 31 -32.96 21.30 -0.57
CA VAL A 31 -31.98 21.90 0.34
C VAL A 31 -31.44 20.89 1.34
N ILE A 32 -32.32 20.07 1.93
CA ILE A 32 -31.92 19.00 2.86
C ILE A 32 -31.04 17.97 2.15
N LEU A 33 -31.43 17.51 0.95
CA LEU A 33 -30.66 16.54 0.18
C LEU A 33 -29.29 17.11 -0.20
N LEU A 34 -29.20 18.36 -0.65
CA LEU A 34 -27.93 19.03 -0.95
C LEU A 34 -27.01 19.08 0.27
N GLY A 35 -27.54 19.42 1.44
CA GLY A 35 -26.78 19.43 2.69
C GLY A 35 -26.23 18.05 3.04
N ILE A 36 -27.07 17.01 2.97
CA ILE A 36 -26.67 15.63 3.25
C ILE A 36 -25.60 15.15 2.26
N VAL A 37 -25.84 15.32 0.96
CA VAL A 37 -24.90 14.89 -0.08
C VAL A 37 -23.58 15.65 0.07
N SER A 38 -23.60 16.94 0.40
CA SER A 38 -22.39 17.73 0.60
C SER A 38 -21.53 17.22 1.76
N VAL A 39 -22.14 16.89 2.90
CA VAL A 39 -21.42 16.34 4.05
C VAL A 39 -20.87 14.95 3.72
N ALA A 40 -21.66 14.10 3.06
CA ALA A 40 -21.22 12.77 2.61
C ALA A 40 -20.04 12.89 1.62
N THR A 41 -20.10 13.84 0.68
CA THR A 41 -19.02 14.09 -0.29
C THR A 41 -17.72 14.45 0.41
N ALA A 42 -17.78 15.37 1.38
CA ALA A 42 -16.61 15.79 2.15
C ALA A 42 -16.00 14.62 2.94
N TRP A 43 -16.85 13.78 3.54
CA TRP A 43 -16.39 12.59 4.26
C TRP A 43 -15.72 11.55 3.35
N VAL A 44 -16.34 11.23 2.21
CA VAL A 44 -15.79 10.27 1.23
C VAL A 44 -14.46 10.78 0.67
N SER A 45 -14.36 12.07 0.35
CA SER A 45 -13.12 12.69 -0.13
C SER A 45 -12.00 12.60 0.90
N PHE A 46 -12.31 12.81 2.18
CA PHE A 46 -11.35 12.65 3.27
C PHE A 46 -10.88 11.20 3.41
N GLN A 47 -11.80 10.23 3.35
CA GLN A 47 -11.45 8.82 3.41
C GLN A 47 -10.59 8.39 2.21
N ALA A 48 -10.89 8.86 1.00
CA ALA A 48 -10.08 8.59 -0.19
C ALA A 48 -8.63 9.05 0.03
N ALA A 49 -8.44 10.29 0.50
CA ALA A 49 -7.11 10.83 0.79
C ALA A 49 -6.35 10.06 1.87
N LEU A 50 -7.04 9.47 2.85
CA LEU A 50 -6.40 8.59 3.85
C LEU A 50 -5.91 7.28 3.22
N TYR A 51 -6.72 6.66 2.36
CA TYR A 51 -6.31 5.47 1.62
C TYR A 51 -5.10 5.76 0.72
N ASP A 52 -5.13 6.85 -0.05
CA ASP A 52 -4.00 7.28 -0.88
C ASP A 52 -2.71 7.45 -0.06
N GLY A 53 -2.81 8.05 1.13
CA GLY A 53 -1.68 8.22 2.04
C GLY A 53 -1.12 6.89 2.55
N GLN A 54 -1.99 5.92 2.87
CA GLN A 54 -1.57 4.59 3.30
C GLN A 54 -0.98 3.77 2.15
N THR A 55 -1.55 3.84 0.96
CA THR A 55 -1.00 3.27 -0.27
C THR A 55 0.41 3.80 -0.53
N ALA A 56 0.58 5.12 -0.51
CA ALA A 56 1.88 5.76 -0.72
C ALA A 56 2.91 5.32 0.34
N LYS A 57 2.50 5.18 1.60
CA LYS A 57 3.36 4.67 2.67
C LYS A 57 3.76 3.22 2.42
N SER A 58 2.81 2.34 2.09
CA SER A 58 3.08 0.92 1.83
C SER A 58 4.00 0.74 0.62
N LEU A 59 3.78 1.52 -0.45
CA LEU A 59 4.63 1.50 -1.63
C LEU A 59 6.05 2.02 -1.35
N SER A 60 6.19 3.05 -0.51
CA SER A 60 7.50 3.55 -0.07
C SER A 60 8.27 2.48 0.73
N LEU A 61 7.60 1.79 1.64
CA LEU A 61 8.18 0.67 2.39
C LEU A 61 8.56 -0.49 1.45
N SER A 62 7.71 -0.85 0.50
CA SER A 62 7.98 -1.88 -0.52
C SER A 62 9.24 -1.55 -1.34
N GLN A 63 9.38 -0.31 -1.78
CA GLN A 63 10.58 0.14 -2.51
C GLN A 63 11.84 0.05 -1.65
N SER A 64 11.74 0.44 -0.38
CA SER A 64 12.86 0.31 0.57
C SER A 64 13.24 -1.15 0.79
N ALA A 65 12.27 -2.04 0.99
CA ALA A 65 12.49 -3.47 1.18
C ALA A 65 13.08 -4.12 -0.08
N THR A 66 12.60 -3.74 -1.27
CA THR A 66 13.16 -4.19 -2.56
C THR A 66 14.62 -3.78 -2.69
N ALA A 67 14.96 -2.52 -2.40
CA ALA A 67 16.34 -2.03 -2.48
C ALA A 67 17.26 -2.74 -1.47
N GLU A 68 16.77 -3.01 -0.26
CA GLU A 68 17.49 -3.78 0.75
C GLU A 68 17.71 -5.23 0.30
N ALA A 69 16.68 -5.88 -0.26
CA ALA A 69 16.77 -7.22 -0.83
C ALA A 69 17.80 -7.30 -1.95
N GLU A 70 17.78 -6.35 -2.90
CA GLU A 70 18.77 -6.27 -3.98
C GLU A 70 20.20 -6.12 -3.44
N SER A 71 20.40 -5.29 -2.42
CA SER A 71 21.71 -5.13 -1.77
C SER A 71 22.19 -6.45 -1.15
N LEU A 72 21.32 -7.14 -0.39
CA LEU A 72 21.64 -8.41 0.25
C LEU A 72 21.93 -9.51 -0.78
N TYR A 73 21.17 -9.56 -1.87
CA TYR A 73 21.41 -10.50 -2.95
C TYR A 73 22.78 -10.26 -3.60
N LEU A 74 23.16 -9.00 -3.86
CA LEU A 74 24.46 -8.68 -4.43
C LEU A 74 25.60 -9.02 -3.48
N GLU A 75 25.44 -8.77 -2.18
CA GLU A 75 26.42 -9.16 -1.15
C GLU A 75 26.60 -10.69 -1.10
N GLY A 76 25.50 -11.44 -0.96
CA GLY A 76 25.54 -12.90 -0.96
C GLY A 76 26.08 -13.48 -2.28
N ASN A 77 25.78 -12.85 -3.42
CA ASN A 77 26.31 -13.28 -4.72
C ASN A 77 27.81 -13.00 -4.86
N GLN A 78 28.29 -11.87 -4.32
CA GLN A 78 29.72 -11.55 -4.31
C GLN A 78 30.50 -12.58 -3.46
N GLU A 79 29.98 -12.93 -2.28
CA GLU A 79 30.55 -13.97 -1.42
C GLU A 79 30.52 -15.34 -2.13
N TYR A 80 29.38 -15.73 -2.71
CA TYR A 80 29.27 -16.96 -3.49
C TYR A 80 30.31 -17.06 -4.62
N VAL A 81 30.51 -15.98 -5.38
CA VAL A 81 31.49 -15.96 -6.48
C VAL A 81 32.92 -16.04 -5.95
N GLN A 82 33.22 -15.37 -4.84
CA GLN A 82 34.52 -15.44 -4.19
C GLN A 82 34.79 -16.86 -3.68
N ASP A 83 33.83 -17.47 -3.00
CA ASP A 83 33.95 -18.82 -2.46
C ASP A 83 34.06 -19.87 -3.56
N ALA A 84 33.36 -19.70 -4.68
CA ALA A 84 33.51 -20.56 -5.85
C ALA A 84 34.92 -20.51 -6.45
N GLN A 85 35.55 -19.32 -6.48
CA GLN A 85 36.94 -19.17 -6.91
C GLN A 85 37.92 -19.80 -5.90
N THR A 86 37.67 -19.59 -4.60
CA THR A 86 38.44 -20.22 -3.53
C THR A 86 38.37 -21.74 -3.63
N LEU A 87 37.18 -22.30 -3.84
CA LEU A 87 36.96 -23.74 -4.00
C LEU A 87 37.72 -24.32 -5.20
N ALA A 88 37.63 -23.64 -6.35
CA ALA A 88 38.36 -24.06 -7.55
C ALA A 88 39.87 -24.09 -7.29
N ARG A 89 40.39 -23.09 -6.56
CA ARG A 89 41.80 -23.04 -6.20
C ARG A 89 42.20 -24.11 -5.19
N LEU A 90 41.38 -24.37 -4.17
CA LEU A 90 41.59 -25.44 -3.20
C LEU A 90 41.61 -26.81 -3.89
N THR A 91 40.68 -27.04 -4.83
CA THR A 91 40.61 -28.27 -5.62
C THR A 91 41.88 -28.46 -6.48
N GLU A 92 42.38 -27.40 -7.10
CA GLU A 92 43.63 -27.43 -7.87
C GLU A 92 44.84 -27.76 -6.97
N LEU A 93 44.92 -27.14 -5.79
CA LEU A 93 45.98 -27.40 -4.82
C LEU A 93 45.91 -28.84 -4.29
N GLN A 94 44.71 -29.36 -4.03
CA GLN A 94 44.52 -30.76 -3.64
C GLN A 94 45.08 -31.73 -4.68
N ALA A 95 44.81 -31.48 -5.97
CA ALA A 95 45.37 -32.30 -7.05
C ALA A 95 46.92 -32.21 -7.12
N GLN A 96 47.51 -31.07 -6.77
CA GLN A 96 48.98 -30.90 -6.70
C GLN A 96 49.58 -31.65 -5.50
N ILE A 97 48.90 -31.64 -4.35
CA ILE A 97 49.26 -32.45 -3.18
C ILE A 97 49.27 -33.94 -3.56
N ASP A 98 48.22 -34.41 -4.23
CA ASP A 98 48.11 -35.80 -4.69
C ASP A 98 49.22 -36.16 -5.71
N ALA A 99 49.67 -35.18 -6.49
CA ALA A 99 50.80 -35.32 -7.42
C ALA A 99 52.19 -35.23 -6.76
N GLY A 100 52.25 -34.93 -5.45
CA GLY A 100 53.48 -34.87 -4.66
C GLY A 100 54.23 -33.53 -4.70
N ASP A 101 53.55 -32.41 -4.99
CA ASP A 101 54.15 -31.08 -4.89
C ASP A 101 54.47 -30.75 -3.42
N PRO A 102 55.73 -30.46 -3.06
CA PRO A 102 56.15 -30.26 -1.68
C PRO A 102 55.64 -28.95 -1.05
N VAL A 103 55.12 -27.99 -1.83
CA VAL A 103 54.66 -26.68 -1.32
C VAL A 103 53.13 -26.58 -1.35
N ALA A 104 52.44 -27.40 -2.14
CA ALA A 104 51.00 -27.31 -2.31
C ALA A 104 50.20 -27.46 -1.01
N ALA A 105 50.63 -28.33 -0.10
CA ALA A 105 49.97 -28.53 1.20
C ALA A 105 50.02 -27.27 2.09
N GLU A 106 51.18 -26.61 2.18
CA GLU A 106 51.32 -25.37 2.96
C GLU A 106 50.45 -24.24 2.36
N VAL A 107 50.38 -24.15 1.04
CA VAL A 107 49.56 -23.14 0.34
C VAL A 107 48.07 -23.44 0.50
N TYR A 108 47.67 -24.72 0.49
CA TYR A 108 46.29 -25.14 0.75
C TYR A 108 45.86 -24.70 2.15
N ASP A 109 46.62 -25.08 3.18
CA ASP A 109 46.29 -24.77 4.58
C ASP A 109 46.22 -23.24 4.81
N ALA A 110 47.16 -22.50 4.23
CA ALA A 110 47.16 -21.04 4.32
C ALA A 110 45.96 -20.40 3.61
N LEU A 111 45.58 -20.89 2.42
CA LEU A 111 44.42 -20.39 1.69
C LEU A 111 43.13 -20.73 2.44
N TYR A 112 43.00 -21.97 2.90
CA TYR A 112 41.83 -22.42 3.66
C TYR A 112 41.64 -21.55 4.90
N PHE A 113 42.70 -21.31 5.68
CA PHE A 113 42.62 -20.50 6.89
C PHE A 113 42.22 -19.03 6.64
N VAL A 114 42.65 -18.44 5.51
CA VAL A 114 42.44 -17.00 5.25
C VAL A 114 41.17 -16.72 4.46
N ALA A 115 40.74 -17.64 3.58
CA ALA A 115 39.72 -17.38 2.58
C ALA A 115 38.45 -18.23 2.73
N VAL A 116 38.41 -19.22 3.62
CA VAL A 116 37.23 -20.04 3.86
C VAL A 116 36.54 -19.56 5.14
N SER A 117 35.30 -19.08 5.01
CA SER A 117 34.47 -18.70 6.15
C SER A 117 34.04 -19.94 6.95
N GLU A 118 33.58 -19.76 8.19
CA GLU A 118 33.09 -20.88 9.03
C GLU A 118 31.94 -21.63 8.34
N HIS A 119 30.97 -20.89 7.78
CA HIS A 119 29.83 -21.47 7.08
C HIS A 119 30.23 -22.19 5.80
N PHE A 120 31.17 -21.63 5.05
CA PHE A 120 31.66 -22.26 3.82
C PHE A 120 32.51 -23.51 4.12
N GLY A 121 33.33 -23.47 5.17
CA GLY A 121 34.11 -24.62 5.62
C GLY A 121 33.21 -25.78 6.07
N ALA A 122 32.15 -25.48 6.83
CA ALA A 122 31.16 -26.49 7.21
C ALA A 122 30.46 -27.11 5.98
N ALA A 123 30.18 -26.32 4.95
CA ALA A 123 29.63 -26.83 3.69
C ALA A 123 30.61 -27.73 2.93
N ILE A 124 31.90 -27.37 2.91
CA ILE A 124 32.96 -28.21 2.34
C ILE A 124 33.04 -29.55 3.07
N GLU A 125 33.08 -29.54 4.40
CA GLU A 125 33.14 -30.77 5.20
C GLU A 125 31.95 -31.70 4.96
N ARG A 126 30.74 -31.14 4.86
CA ARG A 126 29.53 -31.91 4.54
C ARG A 126 29.57 -32.49 3.14
N ALA A 127 29.94 -31.69 2.14
CA ALA A 127 30.06 -32.14 0.75
C ALA A 127 31.13 -33.24 0.62
N ASP A 128 32.28 -33.10 1.28
CA ASP A 128 33.34 -34.11 1.29
C ASP A 128 32.86 -35.43 1.92
N ALA A 129 32.10 -35.37 3.01
CA ALA A 129 31.52 -36.56 3.63
C ALA A 129 30.53 -37.28 2.69
N ILE A 130 29.73 -36.52 1.93
CA ILE A 130 28.80 -37.07 0.92
C ILE A 130 29.59 -37.70 -0.23
N ASN A 131 30.56 -36.97 -0.79
CA ASN A 131 31.39 -37.41 -1.92
C ASN A 131 32.27 -38.64 -1.56
N ALA A 132 32.65 -38.79 -0.29
CA ALA A 132 33.35 -39.98 0.19
C ALA A 132 32.43 -41.21 0.32
N ALA A 133 31.13 -40.99 0.60
CA ALA A 133 30.13 -42.04 0.72
C ALA A 133 29.55 -42.46 -0.65
N ASP A 134 29.45 -41.52 -1.59
CA ASP A 134 28.98 -41.73 -2.95
C ASP A 134 29.99 -41.18 -3.96
N THR A 135 30.76 -42.07 -4.55
CA THR A 135 31.79 -41.72 -5.55
C THR A 135 31.23 -41.59 -6.97
N GLU A 136 29.96 -41.91 -7.20
CA GLU A 136 29.34 -41.85 -8.53
C GLU A 136 28.89 -40.43 -8.88
N PHE A 137 28.55 -39.62 -7.88
CA PHE A 137 28.09 -38.24 -8.06
C PHE A 137 28.91 -37.25 -7.22
N TYR A 138 29.39 -36.19 -7.87
CA TYR A 138 30.02 -35.08 -7.18
C TYR A 138 28.97 -34.08 -6.69
N THR A 139 28.96 -33.83 -5.39
CA THR A 139 28.19 -32.80 -4.72
C THR A 139 29.09 -31.58 -4.47
N SER A 140 28.68 -30.41 -4.96
CA SER A 140 29.40 -29.17 -4.72
C SER A 140 29.07 -28.62 -3.32
N PRO A 141 30.06 -28.19 -2.52
CA PRO A 141 29.83 -27.42 -1.30
C PRO A 141 28.98 -26.17 -1.51
N LEU A 142 29.04 -25.59 -2.71
CA LEU A 142 28.26 -24.40 -3.07
C LEU A 142 26.76 -24.69 -3.16
N ASP A 143 26.35 -25.94 -3.37
CA ASP A 143 24.95 -26.35 -3.47
C ASP A 143 24.35 -26.70 -2.10
N ASP A 144 25.12 -26.57 -1.01
CA ASP A 144 24.68 -26.85 0.35
C ASP A 144 23.56 -25.90 0.80
N GLU A 145 22.42 -26.45 1.22
CA GLU A 145 21.24 -25.66 1.57
C GLU A 145 21.46 -24.72 2.76
N GLU A 146 22.26 -25.14 3.76
CA GLU A 146 22.54 -24.31 4.94
C GLU A 146 23.42 -23.12 4.56
N TYR A 147 24.45 -23.35 3.73
CA TYR A 147 25.29 -22.29 3.17
C TYR A 147 24.50 -21.33 2.27
N GLN A 148 23.66 -21.84 1.37
CA GLN A 148 22.77 -21.01 0.55
C GLN A 148 21.79 -20.20 1.42
N GLY A 149 21.31 -20.78 2.51
CA GLY A 149 20.46 -20.10 3.49
C GLY A 149 21.18 -18.96 4.21
N VAL A 150 22.45 -19.13 4.55
CA VAL A 150 23.28 -18.05 5.13
C VAL A 150 23.44 -16.89 4.15
N LEU A 151 23.75 -17.19 2.88
CA LEU A 151 23.99 -16.16 1.86
C LEU A 151 22.73 -15.42 1.42
N PHE A 152 21.62 -16.14 1.24
CA PHE A 152 20.43 -15.61 0.56
C PHE A 152 19.17 -15.59 1.42
N GLY A 153 19.22 -16.08 2.67
CA GLY A 153 18.06 -16.12 3.56
C GLY A 153 17.53 -14.73 3.89
N ALA A 154 18.41 -13.78 4.22
CA ALA A 154 18.03 -12.40 4.50
C ALA A 154 17.45 -11.70 3.26
N TYR A 155 18.01 -11.98 2.08
CA TYR A 155 17.44 -11.53 0.80
C TYR A 155 16.02 -12.05 0.62
N ALA A 156 15.79 -13.35 0.81
CA ALA A 156 14.50 -13.97 0.62
C ALA A 156 13.43 -13.36 1.57
N GLU A 157 13.78 -13.16 2.84
CA GLU A 157 12.90 -12.51 3.82
C GLU A 157 12.49 -11.09 3.36
N LYS A 158 13.46 -10.30 2.89
CA LYS A 158 13.22 -8.92 2.43
C LYS A 158 12.45 -8.86 1.11
N ALA A 159 12.69 -9.81 0.22
CA ALA A 159 11.93 -9.94 -1.02
C ALA A 159 10.45 -10.28 -0.73
N ASP A 160 10.20 -11.20 0.20
CA ASP A 160 8.84 -11.55 0.63
C ASP A 160 8.14 -10.37 1.33
N GLU A 161 8.86 -9.63 2.18
CA GLU A 161 8.36 -8.39 2.80
C GLU A 161 7.93 -7.37 1.73
N ALA A 162 8.76 -7.14 0.71
CA ALA A 162 8.45 -6.23 -0.38
C ALA A 162 7.20 -6.64 -1.18
N VAL A 163 7.04 -7.93 -1.45
CA VAL A 163 5.85 -8.48 -2.12
C VAL A 163 4.59 -8.26 -1.27
N ALA A 164 4.65 -8.56 0.03
CA ALA A 164 3.52 -8.38 0.93
C ALA A 164 3.10 -6.90 1.04
N LEU A 165 4.06 -5.98 1.12
CA LEU A 165 3.81 -4.54 1.16
C LEU A 165 3.20 -4.01 -0.14
N THR A 166 3.60 -4.58 -1.28
CA THR A 166 3.02 -4.23 -2.59
C THR A 166 1.57 -4.69 -2.66
N GLN A 167 1.28 -5.93 -2.27
CA GLN A 167 -0.10 -6.43 -2.22
C GLN A 167 -0.98 -5.61 -1.28
N GLN A 168 -0.45 -5.22 -0.12
CA GLN A 168 -1.15 -4.32 0.79
C GLN A 168 -1.42 -2.95 0.14
N ALA A 169 -0.45 -2.39 -0.60
CA ALA A 169 -0.64 -1.14 -1.32
C ALA A 169 -1.77 -1.25 -2.35
N ASP A 170 -1.80 -2.32 -3.14
CA ASP A 170 -2.82 -2.56 -4.17
C ASP A 170 -4.24 -2.67 -3.55
N GLU A 171 -4.36 -3.35 -2.41
CA GLU A 171 -5.65 -3.45 -1.70
C GLU A 171 -6.14 -2.10 -1.16
N LEU A 172 -5.22 -1.27 -0.67
CA LEU A 172 -5.53 0.07 -0.17
C LEU A 172 -5.90 1.01 -1.31
N ASP A 173 -5.15 0.97 -2.41
CA ASP A 173 -5.36 1.77 -3.62
C ASP A 173 -6.74 1.51 -4.21
N ALA A 174 -7.11 0.24 -4.36
CA ALA A 174 -8.43 -0.14 -4.85
C ALA A 174 -9.57 0.46 -4.00
N ARG A 175 -9.42 0.50 -2.66
CA ARG A 175 -10.42 1.11 -1.76
C ARG A 175 -10.48 2.62 -1.93
N GLY A 176 -9.32 3.28 -2.06
CA GLY A 176 -9.21 4.71 -2.36
C GLY A 176 -9.90 5.08 -3.68
N ASP A 177 -9.67 4.30 -4.73
CA ASP A 177 -10.28 4.48 -6.05
C ASP A 177 -11.81 4.41 -6.02
N TRP A 178 -12.39 3.45 -5.29
CA TRP A 178 -13.84 3.36 -5.13
C TRP A 178 -14.43 4.57 -4.39
N LEU A 179 -13.70 5.14 -3.42
CA LEU A 179 -14.11 6.37 -2.73
C LEU A 179 -13.98 7.59 -3.66
N THR A 180 -12.94 7.67 -4.48
CA THR A 180 -12.79 8.71 -5.50
C THR A 180 -13.94 8.66 -6.51
N LEU A 181 -14.29 7.47 -7.01
CA LEU A 181 -15.47 7.27 -7.86
C LEU A 181 -16.76 7.74 -7.17
N THR A 182 -16.93 7.36 -5.91
CA THR A 182 -18.09 7.76 -5.09
C THR A 182 -18.17 9.28 -4.97
N THR A 183 -17.06 9.97 -4.77
CA THR A 183 -17.00 11.44 -4.72
C THR A 183 -17.50 12.07 -6.03
N VAL A 184 -17.09 11.54 -7.19
CA VAL A 184 -17.57 12.01 -8.50
C VAL A 184 -19.08 11.78 -8.64
N LEU A 185 -19.59 10.63 -8.23
CA LEU A 185 -21.04 10.35 -8.24
C LEU A 185 -21.82 11.32 -7.34
N MET A 186 -21.29 11.63 -6.15
CA MET A 186 -21.89 12.61 -5.25
C MET A 186 -21.90 14.01 -5.86
N ALA A 187 -20.84 14.42 -6.57
CA ALA A 187 -20.78 15.70 -7.28
C ALA A 187 -21.85 15.79 -8.39
N ILE A 188 -22.06 14.71 -9.15
CA ILE A 188 -23.13 14.63 -10.15
C ILE A 188 -24.51 14.76 -9.48
N SER A 189 -24.71 14.09 -8.34
CA SER A 189 -25.94 14.21 -7.56
C SER A 189 -26.18 15.65 -7.07
N LEU A 190 -25.17 16.29 -6.49
CA LEU A 190 -25.22 17.70 -6.06
C LEU A 190 -25.58 18.63 -7.22
N PHE A 191 -24.97 18.40 -8.39
CA PHE A 191 -25.26 19.18 -9.58
C PHE A 191 -26.74 19.04 -10.00
N LEU A 192 -27.25 17.81 -10.12
CA LEU A 192 -28.65 17.57 -10.51
C LEU A 192 -29.65 18.16 -9.52
N LEU A 193 -29.39 18.02 -8.22
CA LEU A 193 -30.20 18.62 -7.16
C LEU A 193 -30.12 20.15 -7.17
N GLY A 194 -28.94 20.72 -7.43
CA GLY A 194 -28.74 22.16 -7.59
C GLY A 194 -29.52 22.74 -8.77
N VAL A 195 -29.52 22.04 -9.92
CA VAL A 195 -30.34 22.42 -11.08
C VAL A 195 -31.84 22.29 -10.76
N ALA A 196 -32.25 21.22 -10.06
CA ALA A 196 -33.63 21.02 -9.63
C ALA A 196 -34.16 22.17 -8.75
N ALA A 197 -33.30 22.84 -7.98
CA ALA A 197 -33.68 23.97 -7.13
C ALA A 197 -34.14 25.21 -7.93
N VAL A 198 -33.68 25.37 -9.18
CA VAL A 198 -33.94 26.58 -9.99
C VAL A 198 -34.94 26.32 -11.12
N VAL A 199 -35.23 25.05 -11.43
CA VAL A 199 -36.15 24.66 -12.51
C VAL A 199 -37.61 24.97 -12.15
N ARG A 200 -38.28 25.76 -13.00
CA ARG A 200 -39.70 26.12 -12.84
C ARG A 200 -40.67 25.02 -13.25
N SER A 201 -40.27 24.12 -14.16
CA SER A 201 -41.13 23.03 -14.65
C SER A 201 -41.17 21.89 -13.62
N ARG A 202 -42.30 21.72 -12.93
CA ARG A 202 -42.46 20.67 -11.90
C ARG A 202 -42.11 19.27 -12.40
N ARG A 203 -42.47 18.92 -13.65
CA ARG A 203 -42.15 17.60 -14.22
C ARG A 203 -40.64 17.38 -14.31
N VAL A 204 -39.91 18.38 -14.82
CA VAL A 204 -38.45 18.32 -14.97
C VAL A 204 -37.77 18.35 -13.60
N GLN A 205 -38.26 19.19 -12.68
CA GLN A 205 -37.76 19.26 -11.30
C GLN A 205 -37.85 17.89 -10.60
N TYR A 206 -39.01 17.23 -10.63
CA TYR A 206 -39.16 15.90 -10.03
C TYR A 206 -38.25 14.85 -10.69
N SER A 207 -38.10 14.86 -12.01
CA SER A 207 -37.16 13.95 -12.69
C SER A 207 -35.72 14.14 -12.22
N LEU A 208 -35.26 15.40 -12.10
CA LEU A 208 -33.91 15.70 -11.62
C LEU A 208 -33.71 15.28 -10.16
N ILE A 209 -34.70 15.51 -9.29
CA ILE A 209 -34.66 15.05 -7.89
C ILE A 209 -34.53 13.52 -7.85
N VAL A 210 -35.39 12.80 -8.57
CA VAL A 210 -35.38 11.32 -8.55
C VAL A 210 -34.05 10.76 -9.05
N ILE A 211 -33.54 11.28 -10.17
CA ILE A 211 -32.27 10.81 -10.74
C ILE A 211 -31.09 11.16 -9.82
N GLY A 212 -31.02 12.41 -9.33
CA GLY A 212 -29.96 12.83 -8.40
C GLY A 212 -29.98 12.02 -7.11
N SER A 213 -31.16 11.83 -6.51
CA SER A 213 -31.32 10.97 -5.33
C SER A 213 -30.97 9.51 -5.59
N ALA A 214 -31.29 8.95 -6.76
CA ALA A 214 -30.91 7.59 -7.11
C ALA A 214 -29.38 7.42 -7.21
N ILE A 215 -28.69 8.39 -7.84
CA ILE A 215 -27.22 8.41 -7.91
C ILE A 215 -26.62 8.54 -6.51
N PHE A 216 -27.17 9.42 -5.67
CA PHE A 216 -26.76 9.56 -4.27
C PHE A 216 -26.88 8.25 -3.50
N VAL A 217 -28.03 7.57 -3.58
CA VAL A 217 -28.25 6.30 -2.87
C VAL A 217 -27.27 5.24 -3.36
N PHE A 218 -27.05 5.14 -4.67
CA PHE A 218 -26.08 4.21 -5.24
C PHE A 218 -24.66 4.47 -4.73
N ALA A 219 -24.22 5.73 -4.76
CA ALA A 219 -22.92 6.15 -4.23
C ALA A 219 -22.80 5.89 -2.72
N ALA A 220 -23.86 6.16 -1.95
CA ALA A 220 -23.90 5.91 -0.51
C ALA A 220 -23.81 4.41 -0.18
N VAL A 221 -24.42 3.54 -1.00
CA VAL A 221 -24.28 2.09 -0.84
C VAL A 221 -22.83 1.67 -1.05
N ILE A 222 -22.16 2.13 -2.11
CA ILE A 222 -20.73 1.84 -2.34
C ILE A 222 -19.89 2.31 -1.16
N MET A 223 -20.06 3.57 -0.74
CA MET A 223 -19.38 4.15 0.43
C MET A 223 -19.50 3.25 1.67
N LEU A 224 -20.70 2.74 1.96
CA LEU A 224 -20.95 1.92 3.15
C LEU A 224 -20.32 0.53 3.09
N THR A 225 -19.93 0.05 1.90
CA THR A 225 -19.21 -1.22 1.75
C THR A 225 -17.71 -1.11 1.99
N ILE A 226 -17.15 0.11 1.92
CA ILE A 226 -15.71 0.34 2.07
C ILE A 226 -15.40 0.53 3.56
N PRO A 227 -14.41 -0.21 4.11
CA PRO A 227 -14.02 -0.06 5.51
C PRO A 227 -13.57 1.36 5.82
N ILE A 228 -13.91 1.86 7.00
CA ILE A 228 -13.40 3.15 7.48
C ILE A 228 -11.94 2.98 7.87
N THR A 229 -11.09 3.85 7.32
CA THR A 229 -9.68 3.91 7.69
C THR A 229 -9.40 5.14 8.55
N TRP A 230 -8.40 5.03 9.40
CA TRP A 230 -7.93 6.07 10.32
C TRP A 230 -6.42 6.21 10.18
N VAL A 231 -5.90 7.37 10.61
CA VAL A 231 -4.46 7.70 10.62
C VAL A 231 -3.71 6.82 11.60
#